data_AF-A0A1V1V3G8-F1
#
_entry.id   AF-A0A1V1V3G8-F1
#
_cell.length_a   1.000
_cell.length_b   1.000
_cell.length_c   1.000
_cell.angle_alpha   90.00
_cell.angle_beta   90.00
_cell.angle_gamma   90.00
#
_symmetry.space_group_name_H-M   'P 1'
#
loop_
_entity.id
_entity.type
_entity.pdbx_description
1 polymer ?
#
loop_
_entity_poly.entity_id
_entity_poly.type
_entity_poly.pdbx_seq_one_letter_code
_entity_poly.pdbx_strand_id
1 'polypeptide(L)'
;MAGGLDTIGNREPGLMRALKAARGVRALARKLSIAPQSVSGWPRVPRDRVFEVARVTGLAPVEIRPDLADWLKAEQERGWMERARAKFAIRNDLVGRATVKSARDVDRPDGRTMDLLDLGLITAAVRFAAGERGLTLGMVMNAPRGGAGGAPTPAQSARSYAMSLAVVVGRVNAETVAGLFGLTRQAVDNAAERYLRAREGDEDAEDGKVIERGRERRAKAADPALWAAERRFIAQLAGEA
;
A
#
# COMPACT_ATOMS: atom_id res chain seq x y z
N MET A 1 6.79 -24.00 -49.65
CA MET A 1 5.87 -23.48 -48.61
C MET A 1 6.69 -22.75 -47.56
N ALA A 2 7.01 -21.47 -47.81
CA ALA A 2 7.59 -20.55 -46.83
C ALA A 2 7.60 -19.14 -47.45
N GLY A 3 6.44 -18.46 -47.46
CA GLY A 3 6.38 -17.01 -47.63
C GLY A 3 6.31 -16.41 -46.23
N GLY A 4 7.30 -15.64 -45.78
CA GLY A 4 7.43 -14.24 -46.17
C GLY A 4 6.85 -13.38 -45.04
N LEU A 5 7.53 -13.36 -43.89
CA LEU A 5 7.21 -12.44 -42.78
C LEU A 5 7.82 -11.08 -43.13
N ASP A 6 7.05 -10.28 -43.86
CA ASP A 6 7.42 -8.90 -44.18
C ASP A 6 7.64 -8.07 -42.90
N THR A 7 8.77 -7.37 -42.92
CA THR A 7 9.35 -6.55 -41.87
C THR A 7 8.51 -5.31 -41.57
N ILE A 8 7.69 -5.37 -40.52
CA ILE A 8 7.14 -4.18 -39.83
C ILE A 8 7.66 -4.17 -38.38
N GLY A 9 8.95 -3.82 -38.27
CA GLY A 9 9.67 -3.20 -37.13
C GLY A 9 9.56 -3.84 -35.74
N ASN A 10 10.68 -4.41 -35.25
CA ASN A 10 11.11 -4.66 -33.85
C ASN A 10 10.13 -4.29 -32.70
N ARG A 11 8.92 -4.84 -32.69
CA ARG A 11 7.87 -4.55 -31.71
C ARG A 11 7.46 -5.81 -30.98
N GLU A 12 7.45 -5.75 -29.65
CA GLU A 12 7.09 -6.88 -28.80
C GLU A 12 5.62 -7.31 -28.99
N PRO A 13 5.31 -8.61 -28.81
CA PRO A 13 3.96 -9.15 -29.02
C PRO A 13 2.86 -8.43 -28.23
N GLY A 14 3.15 -8.00 -27.00
CA GLY A 14 2.19 -7.31 -26.15
C GLY A 14 1.77 -5.93 -26.69
N LEU A 15 2.70 -5.19 -27.31
CA LEU A 15 2.37 -3.94 -28.00
C LEU A 15 1.51 -4.20 -29.24
N MET A 16 1.82 -5.24 -30.01
CA MET A 16 1.04 -5.61 -31.19
C MET A 16 -0.41 -5.96 -30.83
N ARG A 17 -0.62 -6.70 -29.72
CA ARG A 17 -1.97 -6.99 -29.20
C ARG A 17 -2.72 -5.73 -28.80
N ALA A 18 -2.06 -4.82 -28.06
CA ALA A 18 -2.65 -3.56 -27.66
C ALA A 18 -3.05 -2.69 -28.86
N LEU A 19 -2.21 -2.62 -29.90
CA LEU A 19 -2.51 -1.92 -31.14
C LEU A 19 -3.69 -2.54 -31.87
N LYS A 20 -3.77 -3.88 -31.95
CA LYS A 20 -4.91 -4.59 -32.54
C LYS A 20 -6.22 -4.27 -31.80
N ALA A 21 -6.22 -4.38 -30.48
CA ALA A 21 -7.39 -4.08 -29.64
C ALA A 21 -7.82 -2.61 -29.73
N ALA A 22 -6.87 -1.68 -29.86
CA ALA A 22 -7.15 -0.26 -30.01
C ALA A 22 -7.60 0.14 -31.43
N ARG A 23 -7.43 -0.73 -32.44
CA ARG A 23 -7.58 -0.43 -33.88
C ARG A 23 -6.50 0.52 -34.44
N GLY A 24 -5.26 0.30 -34.03
CA GLY A 24 -4.06 0.93 -34.58
C GLY A 24 -3.45 2.05 -33.73
N VAL A 25 -2.30 2.57 -34.19
CA VAL A 25 -1.45 3.54 -33.46
C VAL A 25 -2.21 4.83 -33.14
N ARG A 26 -2.87 5.45 -34.14
CA ARG A 26 -3.62 6.71 -33.94
C ARG A 26 -4.81 6.53 -33.01
N ALA A 27 -5.46 5.38 -33.03
CA ALA A 27 -6.59 5.10 -32.16
C ALA A 27 -6.13 4.89 -30.71
N LEU A 28 -5.03 4.16 -30.49
CA LEU A 28 -4.43 4.02 -29.16
C LEU A 28 -3.96 5.38 -28.61
N ALA A 29 -3.24 6.17 -29.41
CA ALA A 29 -2.75 7.49 -29.01
C ALA A 29 -3.90 8.43 -28.59
N ARG A 30 -5.01 8.45 -29.35
CA ARG A 30 -6.21 9.21 -28.99
C ARG A 30 -6.82 8.77 -27.67
N LYS A 31 -6.98 7.45 -27.46
CA LYS A 31 -7.51 6.93 -26.18
C LYS A 31 -6.61 7.25 -24.98
N LEU A 32 -5.30 7.33 -25.21
CA LEU A 32 -4.30 7.68 -24.20
C LEU A 32 -4.07 9.20 -24.05
N SER A 33 -4.71 10.04 -24.88
CA SER A 33 -4.48 11.49 -24.91
C SER A 33 -3.01 11.90 -25.09
N ILE A 34 -2.28 11.17 -25.93
CA ILE A 34 -0.87 11.46 -26.29
C ILE A 34 -0.71 11.58 -27.80
N ALA A 35 0.44 12.12 -28.23
CA ALA A 35 0.70 12.31 -29.64
C ALA A 35 0.97 10.97 -30.37
N PRO A 36 0.45 10.76 -31.60
CA PRO A 36 0.65 9.50 -32.34
C PRO A 36 2.12 9.10 -32.54
N GLN A 37 3.02 10.07 -32.69
CA GLN A 37 4.45 9.82 -32.81
C GLN A 37 5.04 9.16 -31.56
N SER A 38 4.50 9.45 -30.37
CA SER A 38 4.95 8.83 -29.11
C SER A 38 4.70 7.33 -29.14
N VAL A 39 3.51 6.89 -29.57
CA VAL A 39 3.16 5.47 -29.69
C VAL A 39 3.93 4.81 -30.85
N SER A 40 4.15 5.53 -31.94
CA SER A 40 4.87 4.99 -33.11
C SER A 40 6.32 4.62 -32.78
N GLY A 41 6.96 5.35 -31.86
CA GLY A 41 8.32 5.07 -31.43
C GLY A 41 8.47 3.90 -30.45
N TRP A 42 7.38 3.30 -29.97
CA TRP A 42 7.45 2.23 -28.97
C TRP A 42 7.93 0.91 -29.60
N PRO A 43 9.04 0.33 -29.11
CA PRO A 43 9.35 -1.09 -29.37
C PRO A 43 8.49 -2.01 -28.48
N ARG A 44 8.06 -1.51 -27.32
CA ARG A 44 7.17 -2.18 -26.37
C ARG A 44 6.40 -1.13 -25.58
N VAL A 45 5.31 -1.52 -24.94
CA VAL A 45 4.56 -0.60 -24.08
C VAL A 45 5.43 -0.17 -22.90
N PRO A 46 5.67 1.14 -22.68
CA PRO A 46 6.46 1.62 -21.54
C PRO A 46 5.88 1.14 -20.21
N ARG A 47 6.74 0.81 -19.25
CA ARG A 47 6.36 0.29 -17.91
C ARG A 47 5.26 1.13 -17.27
N ASP A 48 5.44 2.45 -17.24
CA ASP A 48 4.53 3.37 -16.54
C ASP A 48 3.20 3.58 -17.26
N ARG A 49 3.06 3.08 -18.51
CA ARG A 49 1.83 3.19 -19.33
C ARG A 49 1.05 1.89 -19.41
N VAL A 50 1.55 0.79 -18.85
CA VAL A 50 0.92 -0.55 -19.00
C VAL A 50 -0.53 -0.54 -18.51
N PHE A 51 -0.81 0.06 -17.35
CA PHE A 51 -2.16 0.12 -16.78
C PHE A 51 -3.11 1.01 -17.59
N GLU A 52 -2.63 2.14 -18.11
CA GLU A 52 -3.45 2.99 -18.99
C GLU A 52 -3.81 2.29 -20.29
N VAL A 53 -2.84 1.60 -20.90
CA VAL A 53 -3.03 0.82 -22.13
C VAL A 53 -4.00 -0.34 -21.88
N ALA A 54 -3.82 -1.07 -20.78
CA ALA A 54 -4.74 -2.13 -20.36
C ALA A 54 -6.18 -1.62 -20.26
N ARG A 55 -6.39 -0.49 -19.56
CA ARG A 55 -7.72 0.11 -19.37
C ARG A 55 -8.41 0.47 -20.69
N VAL A 56 -7.69 1.05 -21.64
CA VAL A 56 -8.29 1.54 -22.91
C VAL A 56 -8.44 0.45 -23.98
N THR A 57 -7.75 -0.67 -23.82
CA THR A 57 -7.77 -1.83 -24.72
C THR A 57 -8.59 -3.00 -24.21
N GLY A 58 -8.83 -3.09 -22.89
CA GLY A 58 -9.51 -4.21 -22.24
C GLY A 58 -8.62 -5.45 -22.04
N LEU A 59 -7.33 -5.37 -22.39
CA LEU A 59 -6.37 -6.46 -22.19
C LEU A 59 -5.84 -6.47 -20.76
N ALA A 60 -5.50 -7.63 -20.22
CA ALA A 60 -4.85 -7.69 -18.90
C ALA A 60 -3.40 -7.15 -18.98
N PRO A 61 -2.91 -6.41 -17.96
CA PRO A 61 -1.55 -5.88 -17.93
C PRO A 61 -0.46 -6.94 -18.21
N VAL A 62 -0.64 -8.16 -17.68
CA VAL A 62 0.29 -9.28 -17.86
C VAL A 62 0.34 -9.79 -19.30
N GLU A 63 -0.73 -9.61 -20.08
CA GLU A 63 -0.74 -9.95 -21.50
C GLU A 63 0.01 -8.91 -22.36
N ILE A 64 0.11 -7.68 -21.87
CA ILE A 64 0.80 -6.58 -22.54
C ILE A 64 2.30 -6.59 -22.23
N ARG A 65 2.67 -6.88 -20.97
CA ARG A 65 4.06 -6.94 -20.50
C ARG A 65 4.26 -8.11 -19.53
N PRO A 66 4.35 -9.36 -20.02
CA PRO A 66 4.53 -10.54 -19.16
C PRO A 66 5.87 -10.52 -18.42
N ASP A 67 6.89 -9.87 -18.99
CA ASP A 67 8.19 -9.64 -18.35
C ASP A 67 8.12 -8.78 -17.08
N LEU A 68 7.00 -8.07 -16.88
CA LEU A 68 6.74 -7.27 -15.69
C LEU A 68 5.80 -7.97 -14.70
N ALA A 69 5.55 -9.28 -14.79
CA ALA A 69 4.55 -9.98 -13.98
C ALA A 69 4.68 -9.69 -12.47
N ASP A 70 5.88 -9.80 -11.89
CA ASP A 70 6.10 -9.55 -10.47
C ASP A 70 5.86 -8.07 -10.11
N TRP A 71 6.33 -7.15 -10.95
CA TRP A 71 6.06 -5.72 -10.76
C TRP A 71 4.57 -5.40 -10.87
N LEU A 72 3.86 -6.00 -11.82
CA LEU A 72 2.43 -5.81 -12.03
C LEU A 72 1.62 -6.32 -10.84
N LYS A 73 2.00 -7.48 -10.29
CA LYS A 73 1.41 -8.01 -9.07
C LYS A 73 1.64 -7.05 -7.90
N ALA A 74 2.88 -6.63 -7.67
CA ALA A 74 3.22 -5.67 -6.62
C ALA A 74 2.51 -4.32 -6.80
N GLU A 75 2.35 -3.83 -8.05
CA GLU A 75 1.69 -2.56 -8.34
C GLU A 75 0.15 -2.66 -8.22
N GLN A 76 -0.44 -3.81 -8.55
CA GLN A 76 -1.85 -4.08 -8.27
C GLN A 76 -2.12 -4.14 -6.77
N GLU A 77 -1.21 -4.76 -6.02
CA GLU A 77 -1.21 -4.81 -4.54
C GLU A 77 -0.86 -3.45 -3.90
N ARG A 78 -0.19 -2.52 -4.59
CA ARG A 78 -0.05 -1.13 -4.14
C ARG A 78 -1.31 -0.33 -4.45
N GLY A 79 -1.81 -0.46 -5.67
CA GLY A 79 -2.97 0.28 -6.16
C GLY A 79 -4.26 -0.10 -5.43
N TRP A 80 -4.41 -1.33 -4.92
CA TRP A 80 -5.62 -1.70 -4.18
C TRP A 80 -5.72 -0.99 -2.82
N MET A 81 -4.58 -0.74 -2.15
CA MET A 81 -4.53 0.01 -0.88
C MET A 81 -4.90 1.47 -1.15
N GLU A 82 -4.30 2.05 -2.19
CA GLU A 82 -4.57 3.43 -2.59
C GLU A 82 -6.04 3.62 -2.98
N ARG A 83 -6.63 2.66 -3.73
CA ARG A 83 -8.06 2.68 -4.04
C ARG A 83 -8.94 2.60 -2.80
N ALA A 84 -8.61 1.72 -1.85
CA ALA A 84 -9.37 1.63 -0.59
C ALA A 84 -9.25 2.92 0.23
N ARG A 85 -8.07 3.54 0.26
CA ARG A 85 -7.82 4.84 0.90
C ARG A 85 -8.63 5.96 0.24
N ALA A 86 -8.65 6.00 -1.09
CA ALA A 86 -9.45 6.97 -1.85
C ALA A 86 -10.95 6.78 -1.64
N LYS A 87 -11.44 5.52 -1.66
CA LYS A 87 -12.84 5.19 -1.33
C LYS A 87 -13.19 5.62 0.08
N PHE A 88 -12.31 5.38 1.05
CA PHE A 88 -12.48 5.81 2.43
C PHE A 88 -12.61 7.33 2.52
N ALA A 89 -11.72 8.08 1.85
CA ALA A 89 -11.76 9.54 1.82
C ALA A 89 -13.07 10.06 1.24
N ILE A 90 -13.49 9.54 0.07
CA ILE A 90 -14.74 9.93 -0.60
C ILE A 90 -15.94 9.65 0.30
N ARG A 91 -16.05 8.44 0.85
CA ARG A 91 -17.19 8.03 1.67
C ARG A 91 -17.37 8.85 2.94
N ASN A 92 -16.27 9.34 3.52
CA ASN A 92 -16.29 10.12 4.75
C ASN A 92 -16.18 11.64 4.49
N ASP A 93 -16.27 12.08 3.24
CA ASP A 93 -16.13 13.48 2.85
C ASP A 93 -14.81 14.12 3.31
N LEU A 94 -13.72 13.34 3.24
CA LEU A 94 -12.36 13.75 3.62
C LEU A 94 -11.51 14.07 2.38
N VAL A 95 -12.15 14.42 1.26
CA VAL A 95 -11.45 14.74 0.01
C VAL A 95 -10.96 16.18 0.06
N GLY A 96 -9.64 16.34 0.13
CA GLY A 96 -8.97 17.65 0.21
C GLY A 96 -7.98 17.73 1.36
N ARG A 97 -7.20 18.82 1.44
CA ARG A 97 -6.24 19.05 2.54
C ARG A 97 -6.89 19.77 3.71
N ALA A 98 -7.99 19.22 4.22
CA ALA A 98 -8.60 19.72 5.43
C ALA A 98 -7.74 19.29 6.63
N THR A 99 -7.44 20.22 7.53
CA THR A 99 -6.60 19.94 8.70
C THR A 99 -7.31 20.30 10.00
N VAL A 100 -6.93 19.63 11.09
CA VAL A 100 -7.45 19.85 12.43
C VAL A 100 -6.32 20.09 13.41
N LYS A 101 -6.50 21.03 14.35
CA LYS A 101 -5.55 21.24 15.44
C LYS A 101 -5.81 20.27 16.58
N SER A 102 -4.74 19.90 17.29
CA SER A 102 -4.90 19.12 18.52
C SER A 102 -5.68 19.92 19.56
N ALA A 103 -6.39 19.26 20.48
CA ALA A 103 -7.09 19.95 21.57
C ALA A 103 -6.17 20.84 22.42
N ARG A 104 -4.86 20.52 22.48
CA ARG A 104 -3.87 21.33 23.21
C ARG A 104 -3.36 22.54 22.42
N ASP A 105 -3.56 22.52 21.10
CA ASP A 105 -3.04 23.53 20.17
C ASP A 105 -4.17 24.31 19.50
N VAL A 106 -5.44 24.03 19.83
CA VAL A 106 -6.62 24.60 19.16
C VAL A 106 -6.62 26.12 19.20
N ASP A 107 -6.20 26.70 20.32
CA ASP A 107 -6.13 28.14 20.53
C ASP A 107 -4.78 28.77 20.12
N ARG A 108 -3.79 27.95 19.74
CA ARG A 108 -2.47 28.45 19.32
C ARG A 108 -2.47 28.79 17.84
N PRO A 109 -2.11 30.01 17.42
CA PRO A 109 -2.07 30.39 16.01
C PRO A 109 -1.20 29.45 15.15
N ASP A 110 -0.03 29.10 15.66
CA ASP A 110 0.99 28.19 15.09
C ASP A 110 0.85 26.73 15.57
N GLY A 111 -0.29 26.41 16.18
CA GLY A 111 -0.60 25.08 16.70
C GLY A 111 -0.50 23.99 15.65
N ARG A 112 0.02 22.81 16.04
CA ARG A 112 0.19 21.67 15.13
C ARG A 112 -1.14 21.23 14.54
N THR A 113 -1.18 21.15 13.21
CA THR A 113 -2.33 20.66 12.45
C THR A 113 -2.08 19.27 11.90
N MET A 114 -3.11 18.44 11.88
CA MET A 114 -3.12 17.10 11.30
C MET A 114 -4.10 17.05 10.13
N ASP A 115 -3.72 16.38 9.04
CA ASP A 115 -4.63 16.12 7.93
C ASP A 115 -5.80 15.23 8.41
N LEU A 116 -7.04 15.62 8.05
CA LEU A 116 -8.25 14.92 8.50
C LEU A 116 -8.34 13.49 7.95
N LEU A 117 -7.83 13.24 6.74
CA LEU A 117 -7.78 11.90 6.16
C LEU A 117 -6.81 11.02 6.95
N ASP A 118 -5.64 11.55 7.31
CA ASP A 118 -4.69 10.83 8.16
C ASP A 118 -5.29 10.49 9.54
N LEU A 119 -5.98 11.44 10.18
CA LEU A 119 -6.67 11.19 11.45
C LEU A 119 -7.76 10.13 11.31
N GLY A 120 -8.54 10.19 10.22
CA GLY A 120 -9.58 9.22 9.90
C GLY A 120 -9.01 7.80 9.71
N LEU A 121 -7.88 7.67 9.02
CA LEU A 121 -7.23 6.38 8.76
C LEU A 121 -6.57 5.80 10.01
N ILE A 122 -5.95 6.64 10.85
CA ILE A 122 -5.46 6.17 12.15
C ILE A 122 -6.63 5.67 13.00
N THR A 123 -7.73 6.42 13.04
CA THR A 123 -8.94 6.03 13.78
C THR A 123 -9.51 4.71 13.27
N ALA A 124 -9.58 4.52 11.95
CA ALA A 124 -10.03 3.26 11.35
C ALA A 124 -9.11 2.09 11.74
N ALA A 125 -7.80 2.28 11.69
CA ALA A 125 -6.83 1.26 12.08
C ALA A 125 -6.94 0.88 13.57
N VAL A 126 -7.14 1.86 14.47
CA VAL A 126 -7.36 1.61 15.90
C VAL A 126 -8.65 0.83 16.13
N ARG A 127 -9.75 1.23 15.46
CA ARG A 127 -11.03 0.51 15.57
C ARG A 127 -10.92 -0.93 15.10
N PHE A 128 -10.26 -1.16 13.97
CA PHE A 128 -10.04 -2.50 13.45
C PHE A 128 -9.19 -3.35 14.40
N ALA A 129 -8.04 -2.84 14.83
CA ALA A 129 -7.15 -3.58 15.73
C ALA A 129 -7.78 -3.88 17.09
N ALA A 130 -8.62 -2.98 17.60
CA ALA A 130 -9.41 -3.17 18.81
C ALA A 130 -10.47 -4.26 18.61
N GLY A 131 -11.23 -4.20 17.51
CA GLY A 131 -12.26 -5.18 17.16
C GLY A 131 -11.73 -6.60 17.03
N GLU A 132 -10.60 -6.78 16.33
CA GLU A 132 -9.93 -8.08 16.16
C GLU A 132 -9.49 -8.73 17.49
N ARG A 133 -9.45 -7.97 18.59
CA ARG A 133 -9.02 -8.44 19.92
C ARG A 133 -10.08 -8.26 21.00
N GLY A 134 -11.30 -7.86 20.65
CA GLY A 134 -12.36 -7.60 21.63
C GLY A 134 -12.03 -6.49 22.62
N LEU A 135 -11.23 -5.50 22.22
CA LEU A 135 -10.80 -4.38 23.06
C LEU A 135 -11.60 -3.12 22.77
N THR A 136 -11.62 -2.19 23.72
CA THR A 136 -12.14 -0.84 23.49
C THR A 136 -11.07 0.07 22.89
N LEU A 137 -11.48 1.15 22.22
CA LEU A 137 -10.55 2.14 21.66
C LEU A 137 -9.66 2.77 22.74
N GLY A 138 -10.24 3.07 23.90
CA GLY A 138 -9.52 3.65 25.03
C GLY A 138 -8.41 2.73 25.53
N MET A 139 -8.63 1.42 25.57
CA MET A 139 -7.60 0.45 25.95
C MET A 139 -6.43 0.43 24.96
N VAL A 140 -6.72 0.52 23.66
CA VAL A 140 -5.68 0.53 22.61
C VAL A 140 -4.91 1.85 22.61
N MET A 141 -5.61 2.99 22.64
CA MET A 141 -5.00 4.32 22.61
C MET A 141 -4.13 4.60 23.84
N ASN A 142 -4.59 4.18 25.01
CA ASN A 142 -3.92 4.45 26.28
C ASN A 142 -3.05 3.28 26.78
N ALA A 143 -2.85 2.24 25.96
CA ALA A 143 -2.01 1.10 26.35
C ALA A 143 -0.61 1.60 26.76
N PRO A 144 -0.08 1.24 27.94
CA PRO A 144 1.20 1.74 28.41
C PRO A 144 2.32 1.30 27.45
N ARG A 145 3.44 2.03 27.42
CA ARG A 145 4.60 1.60 26.63
C ARG A 145 5.09 0.23 27.14
N GLY A 146 5.45 -0.66 26.22
CA GLY A 146 6.05 -1.94 26.57
C GLY A 146 7.40 -1.72 27.27
N GLY A 147 7.61 -2.38 28.41
CA GLY A 147 8.90 -2.40 29.10
C GLY A 147 9.90 -3.33 28.40
N ALA A 148 11.19 -3.16 28.69
CA ALA A 148 12.22 -4.07 28.19
C ALA A 148 12.06 -5.46 28.82
N GLY A 149 11.83 -6.49 28.00
CA GLY A 149 11.92 -7.90 28.40
C GLY A 149 10.62 -8.63 28.73
N GLY A 150 9.47 -7.95 28.75
CA GLY A 150 8.16 -8.57 28.98
C GLY A 150 7.39 -8.89 27.70
N ALA A 151 6.55 -9.94 27.73
CA ALA A 151 5.58 -10.18 26.67
C ALA A 151 4.58 -9.01 26.63
N PRO A 152 4.28 -8.43 25.45
CA PRO A 152 3.38 -7.29 25.35
C PRO A 152 1.96 -7.71 25.75
N THR A 153 1.26 -6.84 26.48
CA THR A 153 -0.16 -7.06 26.78
C THR A 153 -1.01 -7.07 25.50
N PRO A 154 -2.24 -7.63 25.52
CA PRO A 154 -3.13 -7.58 24.36
C PRO A 154 -3.36 -6.15 23.84
N ALA A 155 -3.52 -5.18 24.76
CA ALA A 155 -3.69 -3.78 24.42
C ALA A 155 -2.43 -3.16 23.79
N GLN A 156 -1.23 -3.50 24.29
CA GLN A 156 0.05 -3.07 23.69
C GLN A 156 0.27 -3.64 22.29
N SER A 157 -0.09 -4.91 22.11
CA SER A 157 -0.03 -5.60 20.83
C SER A 157 -1.03 -4.99 19.84
N ALA A 158 -2.26 -4.73 20.26
CA ALA A 158 -3.29 -4.06 19.47
C ALA A 158 -2.86 -2.66 19.04
N ARG A 159 -2.26 -1.89 19.96
CA ARG A 159 -1.75 -0.55 19.69
C ARG A 159 -0.63 -0.57 18.66
N SER A 160 0.32 -1.48 18.83
CA SER A 160 1.41 -1.69 17.86
C SER A 160 0.85 -2.05 16.49
N TYR A 161 -0.13 -2.95 16.46
CA TYR A 161 -0.78 -3.36 15.22
C TYR A 161 -1.54 -2.21 14.53
N ALA A 162 -2.29 -1.40 15.29
CA ALA A 162 -2.98 -0.23 14.76
C ALA A 162 -2.02 0.79 14.13
N MET A 163 -0.88 1.06 14.78
CA MET A 163 0.17 1.93 14.23
C MET A 163 0.72 1.37 12.92
N SER A 164 1.02 0.07 12.87
CA SER A 164 1.53 -0.58 11.68
C SER A 164 0.53 -0.54 10.53
N LEU A 165 -0.75 -0.80 10.77
CA LEU A 165 -1.78 -0.70 9.73
C LEU A 165 -1.94 0.74 9.23
N ALA A 166 -1.92 1.73 10.13
CA ALA A 166 -2.02 3.14 9.74
C ALA A 166 -0.86 3.56 8.82
N VAL A 167 0.36 3.09 9.08
CA VAL A 167 1.54 3.39 8.25
C VAL A 167 1.56 2.57 6.96
N VAL A 168 1.42 1.24 7.06
CA VAL A 168 1.62 0.31 5.93
C VAL A 168 0.45 0.37 4.94
N VAL A 169 -0.77 0.29 5.46
CA VAL A 169 -2.00 0.28 4.65
C VAL A 169 -2.53 1.69 4.48
N GLY A 170 -2.65 2.41 5.61
CA GLY A 170 -3.17 3.76 5.63
C GLY A 170 -2.19 4.80 5.10
N ARG A 171 -0.93 4.46 4.78
CA ARG A 171 0.09 5.39 4.23
C ARG A 171 0.25 6.68 5.02
N VAL A 172 -0.12 6.66 6.31
CA VAL A 172 -0.01 7.83 7.18
C VAL A 172 1.44 8.00 7.59
N ASN A 173 1.90 9.25 7.64
CA ASN A 173 3.26 9.56 8.09
C ASN A 173 3.47 9.11 9.54
N ALA A 174 4.60 8.44 9.81
CA ALA A 174 4.94 7.94 11.13
C ALA A 174 5.02 9.03 12.21
N GLU A 175 5.43 10.26 11.88
CA GLU A 175 5.38 11.42 12.79
C GLU A 175 3.94 11.75 13.21
N THR A 176 3.01 11.71 12.25
CA THR A 176 1.59 11.97 12.50
C THR A 176 1.01 10.91 13.44
N VAL A 177 1.29 9.64 13.17
CA VAL A 177 0.90 8.51 14.03
C VAL A 177 1.52 8.68 15.42
N ALA A 178 2.83 8.94 15.49
CA ALA A 178 3.55 9.10 16.74
C ALA A 178 2.98 10.25 17.59
N GLY A 179 2.66 11.37 16.96
CA GLY A 179 2.02 12.53 17.59
C GLY A 179 0.69 12.17 18.24
N LEU A 180 -0.18 11.45 17.55
CA LEU A 180 -1.49 11.04 18.08
C LEU A 180 -1.37 10.08 19.27
N PHE A 181 -0.43 9.14 19.17
CA PHE A 181 -0.19 8.15 20.22
C PHE A 181 0.69 8.70 21.36
N GLY A 182 1.27 9.90 21.24
CA GLY A 182 2.25 10.41 22.20
C GLY A 182 3.50 9.52 22.29
N LEU A 183 3.99 9.04 21.15
CA LEU A 183 5.19 8.21 21.02
C LEU A 183 6.26 8.95 20.21
N THR A 184 7.44 8.36 20.10
CA THR A 184 8.45 8.82 19.14
C THR A 184 8.19 8.21 17.78
N ARG A 185 8.57 8.91 16.71
CA ARG A 185 8.55 8.37 15.34
C ARG A 185 9.26 7.02 15.25
N GLN A 186 10.44 6.89 15.86
CA GLN A 186 11.20 5.64 15.88
C GLN A 186 10.42 4.47 16.47
N ALA A 187 9.58 4.71 17.49
CA ALA A 187 8.76 3.64 18.08
C ALA A 187 7.68 3.14 17.11
N VAL A 188 7.12 4.04 16.29
CA VAL A 188 6.17 3.71 15.23
C VAL A 188 6.87 2.95 14.10
N ASP A 189 8.01 3.45 13.62
CA ASP A 189 8.80 2.81 12.57
C ASP A 189 9.20 1.38 12.98
N ASN A 190 9.68 1.19 14.22
CA ASN A 190 9.99 -0.13 14.77
C ASN A 190 8.75 -1.05 14.85
N ALA A 191 7.56 -0.50 15.12
CA ALA A 191 6.32 -1.29 15.14
C ALA A 191 5.90 -1.72 13.73
N ALA A 192 5.99 -0.81 12.76
CA ALA A 192 5.71 -1.10 11.35
C ALA A 192 6.68 -2.15 10.79
N GLU A 193 7.97 -2.02 11.08
CA GLU A 193 9.00 -2.98 10.67
C GLU A 193 8.75 -4.37 11.27
N ARG A 194 8.48 -4.46 12.60
CA ARG A 194 8.14 -5.74 13.24
C ARG A 194 6.90 -6.39 12.61
N TYR A 195 5.92 -5.58 12.22
CA TYR A 195 4.72 -6.07 11.56
C TYR A 195 5.03 -6.62 10.16
N LEU A 196 5.76 -5.87 9.33
CA LEU A 196 6.13 -6.30 7.98
C LEU A 196 6.92 -7.61 8.02
N ARG A 197 7.91 -7.73 8.92
CA ARG A 197 8.66 -8.98 9.09
C ARG A 197 7.79 -10.14 9.56
N ALA A 198 6.85 -9.90 10.47
CA ALA A 198 5.92 -10.95 10.89
C ALA A 198 4.99 -11.38 9.73
N ARG A 199 4.62 -10.43 8.86
CA ARG A 199 3.75 -10.66 7.71
C ARG A 199 4.46 -11.40 6.57
N GLU A 200 5.69 -11.03 6.26
CA GLU A 200 6.45 -11.52 5.10
C GLU A 200 7.38 -12.69 5.44
N GLY A 201 7.73 -12.85 6.72
CA GLY A 201 8.80 -13.74 7.13
C GLY A 201 10.17 -13.08 6.94
N ASP A 202 11.22 -13.73 7.43
CA ASP A 202 12.59 -13.30 7.17
C ASP A 202 13.11 -13.98 5.88
N GLU A 203 13.47 -13.19 4.86
CA GLU A 203 13.89 -13.69 3.53
C GLU A 203 15.35 -14.19 3.50
N ASP A 204 16.21 -13.68 4.41
CA ASP A 204 17.66 -13.95 4.45
C ASP A 204 18.05 -14.94 5.57
N ALA A 205 17.24 -15.98 5.77
CA ALA A 205 17.51 -16.96 6.82
C ALA A 205 18.54 -18.01 6.38
N GLU A 206 19.74 -18.00 6.98
CA GLU A 206 20.72 -19.09 6.87
C GLU A 206 20.60 -20.02 8.08
N ASP A 207 20.44 -21.33 7.85
CA ASP A 207 20.24 -22.34 8.90
C ASP A 207 19.11 -22.00 9.90
N GLY A 208 18.05 -21.34 9.41
CA GLY A 208 16.91 -20.92 10.24
C GLY A 208 17.23 -19.75 11.17
N LYS A 209 18.30 -18.99 10.88
CA LYS A 209 18.75 -17.85 11.66
C LYS A 209 19.02 -16.64 10.77
N VAL A 210 18.92 -15.46 11.35
CA VAL A 210 19.11 -14.16 10.69
C VAL A 210 19.98 -13.29 11.58
N ILE A 211 20.92 -12.56 10.98
CA ILE A 211 21.75 -11.57 11.69
C ILE A 211 21.02 -10.24 11.69
N GLU A 212 20.64 -9.75 12.87
CA GLU A 212 20.02 -8.44 13.05
C GLU A 212 20.87 -7.58 13.99
N ARG A 213 21.30 -6.40 13.51
CA ARG A 213 22.12 -5.46 14.30
C ARG A 213 23.34 -6.14 14.94
N GLY A 214 23.97 -7.05 14.20
CA GLY A 214 25.14 -7.83 14.64
C GLY A 214 24.82 -8.96 15.63
N ARG A 215 23.55 -9.31 15.85
CA ARG A 215 23.14 -10.43 16.72
C ARG A 215 22.37 -11.47 15.92
N GLU A 216 22.74 -12.73 16.12
CA GLU A 216 22.05 -13.87 15.54
C GLU A 216 20.70 -14.09 16.26
N ARG A 217 19.62 -14.24 15.49
CA ARG A 217 18.30 -14.61 16.01
C ARG A 217 17.66 -15.70 15.16
N ARG A 218 16.69 -16.42 15.73
CA ARG A 218 15.87 -17.37 14.97
C ARG A 218 15.03 -16.62 13.92
N ALA A 219 15.05 -17.15 12.69
CA ALA A 219 14.22 -16.68 11.59
C ALA A 219 12.74 -16.91 11.93
N LYS A 220 11.89 -15.97 11.53
CA LYS A 220 10.43 -16.09 11.65
C LYS A 220 9.84 -16.44 10.30
N ALA A 221 8.96 -17.44 10.28
CA ALA A 221 8.12 -17.72 9.12
C ALA A 221 7.08 -16.61 8.98
N ALA A 222 6.65 -16.37 7.73
CA ALA A 222 5.52 -15.50 7.43
C ALA A 222 4.26 -15.97 8.18
N ASP A 223 3.48 -15.03 8.71
CA ASP A 223 2.17 -15.30 9.31
C ASP A 223 1.04 -15.00 8.30
N PRO A 224 0.40 -16.02 7.70
CA PRO A 224 -0.69 -15.82 6.74
C PRO A 224 -1.91 -15.14 7.36
N ALA A 225 -2.10 -15.20 8.68
CA ALA A 225 -3.21 -14.55 9.35
C ALA A 225 -3.10 -13.02 9.28
N LEU A 226 -1.89 -12.47 9.25
CA LEU A 226 -1.66 -11.03 9.08
C LEU A 226 -2.06 -10.57 7.68
N TRP A 227 -1.75 -11.34 6.64
CA TRP A 227 -2.25 -11.07 5.29
C TRP A 227 -3.77 -11.09 5.23
N ALA A 228 -4.41 -12.08 5.84
CA ALA A 228 -5.88 -12.14 5.87
C ALA A 228 -6.49 -10.94 6.62
N ALA A 229 -5.92 -10.55 7.75
CA ALA A 229 -6.37 -9.40 8.53
C ALA A 229 -6.17 -8.08 7.77
N GLU A 230 -5.03 -7.91 7.09
CA GLU A 230 -4.78 -6.74 6.24
C GLU A 230 -5.83 -6.64 5.12
N ARG A 231 -6.20 -7.76 4.51
CA ARG A 231 -7.26 -7.77 3.49
C ARG A 231 -8.62 -7.36 4.06
N ARG A 232 -8.97 -7.83 5.25
CA ARG A 232 -10.20 -7.42 5.94
C ARG A 232 -10.20 -5.92 6.24
N PHE A 233 -9.09 -5.38 6.73
CA PHE A 233 -8.97 -3.96 7.01
C PHE A 233 -9.12 -3.12 5.73
N ILE A 234 -8.50 -3.55 4.63
CA ILE A 234 -8.60 -2.86 3.34
C ILE A 234 -10.03 -2.91 2.78
N ALA A 235 -10.71 -4.06 2.87
CA ALA A 235 -12.13 -4.17 2.53
C ALA A 235 -12.98 -3.21 3.39
N GLN A 236 -12.71 -3.13 4.69
CA GLN A 236 -13.40 -2.18 5.58
C GLN A 236 -13.19 -0.72 5.16
N LEU A 237 -11.95 -0.33 4.81
CA LEU A 237 -11.66 1.01 4.30
C LEU A 237 -12.41 1.29 2.99
N ALA A 238 -12.45 0.32 2.09
CA ALA A 238 -13.19 0.39 0.83
C ALA A 238 -14.72 0.40 1.00
N GLY A 239 -15.22 0.02 2.18
CA GLY A 239 -16.66 -0.11 2.45
C GLY A 239 -17.28 -1.39 1.92
N GLU A 240 -16.47 -2.45 1.86
CA GLU A 240 -16.81 -3.76 1.32
C GLU A 240 -16.93 -4.83 2.43
N ALA A 241 -16.81 -4.42 3.71
CA ALA A 241 -16.89 -5.27 4.89
C ALA A 241 -18.21 -5.11 5.65
#